data_AF-A0A8H6HKE2-F1
#
_entry.id   AF-A0A8H6HKE2-F1
#
_cell.length_a   1.000
_cell.length_b   1.000
_cell.length_c   1.000
_cell.angle_alpha   90.00
_cell.angle_beta   90.00
_cell.angle_gamma   90.00
#
_symmetry.space_group_name_H-M   'P 1'
#
loop_
_entity.id
_entity.type
_entity.pdbx_description
1 polymer ?
#
loop_
_entity_poly.entity_id
_entity_poly.type
_entity_poly.pdbx_seq_one_letter_code
_entity_poly.pdbx_strand_id
1 'polypeptide(L)'
;MPEAPPDEFCDNVETCDCSNCTEVQSWYERFKLTVDDILLRSNVHTCFGRKDNKAKSKRKDEKDGTVPKVHATGKGCINKDGVCTARFPREVFMKTTVDPKTGHINLKKRESSINDVSPTVVASNRCNTDARCLLSGTSVKAVVGYVTDYISKGWLKTHQVFQATYDSFVKNEKVLDKSNEER
;
A
#
# COMPACT_ATOMS: atom_id res chain seq x y z
N MET A 1 -13.44 6.37 -3.22
CA MET A 1 -12.89 6.15 -1.86
C MET A 1 -14.01 5.65 -0.96
N PRO A 2 -13.73 4.90 0.12
CA PRO A 2 -14.78 4.40 1.00
C PRO A 2 -15.60 5.53 1.63
N GLU A 3 -16.90 5.32 1.75
CA GLU A 3 -17.83 6.26 2.38
C GLU A 3 -17.60 6.34 3.90
N ALA A 4 -17.95 7.49 4.50
CA ALA A 4 -17.93 7.63 5.96
C ALA A 4 -18.97 6.70 6.61
N PRO A 5 -18.73 6.21 7.84
CA PRO A 5 -19.76 5.48 8.58
C PRO A 5 -20.98 6.36 8.85
N PRO A 6 -22.15 5.76 9.12
CA PRO A 6 -23.31 6.51 9.61
C PRO A 6 -22.98 7.28 10.89
N ASP A 7 -23.59 8.46 11.06
CA ASP A 7 -23.38 9.33 12.22
C ASP A 7 -24.17 8.86 13.45
N GLU A 8 -25.26 8.12 13.22
CA GLU A 8 -26.11 7.59 14.28
C GLU A 8 -25.69 6.17 14.66
N PHE A 9 -25.45 5.97 15.95
CA PHE A 9 -25.14 4.66 16.53
C PHE A 9 -26.32 4.17 17.36
N CYS A 10 -26.37 2.86 17.60
CA CYS A 10 -27.35 2.29 18.51
C CYS A 10 -26.86 2.43 19.96
N ASP A 11 -27.69 3.02 20.82
CA ASP A 11 -27.38 3.18 22.25
C ASP A 11 -27.57 1.89 23.05
N ASN A 12 -28.28 0.90 22.50
CA ASN A 12 -28.59 -0.35 23.18
C ASN A 12 -27.76 -1.52 22.63
N VAL A 13 -26.68 -1.83 23.35
CA VAL A 13 -25.69 -2.86 22.95
C VAL A 13 -26.24 -4.28 23.12
N GLU A 14 -27.29 -4.49 23.93
CA GLU A 14 -27.75 -5.83 24.31
C GLU A 14 -28.63 -6.51 23.27
N THR A 15 -29.36 -5.76 22.45
CA THR A 15 -30.40 -6.30 21.53
C THR A 15 -30.32 -5.74 20.12
N CYS A 16 -29.12 -5.33 19.67
CA CYS A 16 -28.77 -4.60 18.44
C CYS A 16 -29.40 -5.10 17.11
N ASP A 17 -30.73 -4.96 16.99
CA ASP A 17 -31.58 -5.31 15.84
C ASP A 17 -32.32 -4.06 15.29
N CYS A 18 -31.88 -2.85 15.67
CA CYS A 18 -32.50 -1.61 15.22
C CYS A 18 -32.06 -1.21 13.80
N SER A 19 -32.75 -0.20 13.24
CA SER A 19 -32.42 0.38 11.94
C SER A 19 -30.96 0.84 11.87
N ASN A 20 -30.46 1.50 12.92
CA ASN A 20 -29.09 2.02 12.96
C ASN A 20 -28.05 0.90 12.97
N CYS A 21 -28.30 -0.20 13.70
CA CYS A 21 -27.44 -1.40 13.64
C CYS A 21 -27.41 -1.98 12.22
N THR A 22 -28.58 -2.09 11.57
CA THR A 22 -28.68 -2.59 10.18
C THR A 22 -27.93 -1.71 9.20
N GLU A 23 -28.02 -0.39 9.36
CA GLU A 23 -27.33 0.59 8.52
C GLU A 23 -25.80 0.51 8.68
N VAL A 24 -25.31 0.41 9.92
CA VAL A 24 -23.88 0.23 10.21
C VAL A 24 -23.35 -1.09 9.63
N GLN A 25 -24.10 -2.18 9.74
CA GLN A 25 -23.70 -3.46 9.12
C GLN A 25 -23.65 -3.34 7.59
N SER A 26 -24.67 -2.75 6.99
CA SER A 26 -24.73 -2.52 5.53
C SER A 26 -23.57 -1.63 5.06
N TRP A 27 -23.26 -0.58 5.82
CA TRP A 27 -22.08 0.25 5.57
C TRP A 27 -20.79 -0.56 5.64
N TYR A 28 -20.64 -1.42 6.65
CA TYR A 28 -19.42 -2.22 6.83
C TYR A 28 -19.19 -3.21 5.68
N GLU A 29 -20.25 -3.78 5.11
CA GLU A 29 -20.17 -4.61 3.90
C GLU A 29 -19.71 -3.81 2.68
N ARG A 30 -20.32 -2.64 2.42
CA ARG A 30 -19.90 -1.75 1.34
C ARG A 30 -18.47 -1.27 1.50
N PHE A 31 -18.09 -0.93 2.73
CA PHE A 31 -16.73 -0.53 3.08
C PHE A 31 -15.72 -1.61 2.72
N LYS A 32 -15.96 -2.87 3.12
CA LYS A 32 -15.08 -4.01 2.78
C LYS A 32 -14.91 -4.17 1.29
N LEU A 33 -16.01 -4.22 0.53
CA LEU A 33 -15.95 -4.39 -0.92
C LEU A 33 -15.17 -3.26 -1.61
N THR A 34 -15.41 -2.02 -1.18
CA THR A 34 -14.72 -0.85 -1.72
C THR A 34 -13.23 -0.88 -1.40
N VAL A 35 -12.87 -1.22 -0.16
CA VAL A 35 -11.47 -1.32 0.27
C VAL A 35 -10.77 -2.46 -0.47
N ASP A 36 -11.39 -3.63 -0.59
CA ASP A 36 -10.82 -4.78 -1.30
C ASP A 36 -10.54 -4.45 -2.78
N ASP A 37 -11.48 -3.79 -3.48
CA ASP A 37 -11.28 -3.35 -4.86
C ASP A 37 -10.11 -2.35 -4.99
N ILE A 38 -10.02 -1.37 -4.06
CA ILE A 38 -8.91 -0.42 -4.02
C ILE A 38 -7.58 -1.15 -3.81
N LEU A 39 -7.50 -2.00 -2.79
CA LEU A 39 -6.28 -2.75 -2.44
C LEU A 39 -5.82 -3.64 -3.60
N LEU A 40 -6.76 -4.31 -4.26
CA LEU A 40 -6.47 -5.17 -5.41
C LEU A 40 -5.86 -4.37 -6.57
N ARG A 41 -6.34 -3.15 -6.81
CA ARG A 41 -5.88 -2.30 -7.93
C ARG A 41 -4.59 -1.56 -7.64
N SER A 42 -4.37 -1.12 -6.40
CA SER A 42 -3.26 -0.20 -6.08
C SER A 42 -2.16 -0.79 -5.19
N ASN A 43 -2.45 -1.83 -4.42
CA ASN A 43 -1.54 -2.30 -3.36
C ASN A 43 -0.94 -3.69 -3.64
N VAL A 44 -1.30 -4.31 -4.76
CA VAL A 44 -0.68 -5.56 -5.22
C VAL A 44 0.73 -5.28 -5.74
N HIS A 45 1.71 -5.87 -5.07
CA HIS A 45 3.10 -5.79 -5.48
C HIS A 45 3.32 -6.53 -6.80
N THR A 46 3.89 -5.82 -7.76
CA THR A 46 4.46 -6.40 -8.97
C THR A 46 5.97 -6.26 -8.91
N CYS A 47 6.68 -7.38 -9.05
CA CYS A 47 8.14 -7.37 -9.07
C CYS A 47 8.67 -6.76 -10.36
N PHE A 48 9.66 -5.87 -10.25
CA PHE A 48 10.37 -5.30 -11.40
C PHE A 48 11.88 -5.47 -11.26
N GLY A 49 12.54 -5.78 -12.37
CA GLY A 49 14.00 -5.81 -12.49
C GLY A 49 14.62 -4.42 -12.45
N ARG A 50 15.83 -4.31 -11.89
CA ARG A 50 16.60 -3.06 -11.95
C ARG A 50 17.31 -2.92 -13.29
N LYS A 51 17.46 -1.69 -13.78
CA LYS A 51 18.05 -1.41 -15.11
C LYS A 51 19.53 -1.83 -15.19
N ASP A 52 20.28 -1.74 -14.09
CA ASP A 52 21.68 -2.15 -13.95
C ASP A 52 21.89 -3.67 -14.04
N ASN A 53 20.86 -4.48 -13.77
CA ASN A 53 20.93 -5.93 -13.96
C ASN A 53 20.95 -6.34 -15.45
N LYS A 54 20.61 -5.45 -16.40
CA LYS A 54 20.75 -5.71 -17.84
C LYS A 54 22.20 -5.91 -18.30
N ALA A 55 23.19 -5.43 -17.55
CA ALA A 55 24.59 -5.49 -17.96
C ALA A 55 25.24 -6.89 -17.76
N LYS A 56 24.57 -7.84 -17.07
CA LYS A 56 25.14 -9.18 -16.80
C LYS A 56 24.28 -10.39 -17.19
N SER A 57 23.08 -10.21 -17.76
CA SER A 57 22.26 -11.34 -18.24
C SER A 57 22.71 -11.95 -19.58
N LYS A 58 23.91 -11.63 -20.08
CA LYS A 58 24.60 -12.46 -21.10
C LYS A 58 25.33 -13.67 -20.48
N ARG A 59 24.80 -14.26 -19.41
CA ARG A 59 25.29 -15.54 -18.90
C ARG A 59 24.16 -16.57 -18.95
N LYS A 60 24.38 -17.52 -19.86
CA LYS A 60 23.80 -18.85 -20.01
C LYS A 60 23.15 -19.34 -18.72
N ASP A 61 21.83 -19.40 -18.71
CA ASP A 61 21.00 -20.52 -18.24
C ASP A 61 19.55 -20.07 -18.32
N GLU A 62 19.12 -19.96 -19.58
CA GLU A 62 17.78 -19.66 -20.04
C GLU A 62 16.97 -20.96 -19.93
N LYS A 63 16.32 -21.17 -18.79
CA LYS A 63 15.35 -22.27 -18.62
C LYS A 63 13.97 -21.87 -18.15
N ASP A 64 13.71 -20.58 -17.95
CA ASP A 64 12.33 -20.08 -17.89
C ASP A 64 12.28 -18.63 -18.38
N GLY A 65 11.73 -18.43 -19.57
CA GLY A 65 11.92 -17.26 -20.45
C GLY A 65 11.28 -15.94 -20.02
N THR A 66 11.22 -15.63 -18.73
CA THR A 66 10.69 -14.34 -18.24
C THR A 66 11.81 -13.39 -17.88
N VAL A 67 12.23 -12.58 -18.86
CA VAL A 67 13.02 -11.37 -18.58
C VAL A 67 12.22 -10.50 -17.60
N PRO A 68 12.76 -10.14 -16.41
CA PRO A 68 12.02 -9.33 -15.46
C PRO A 68 11.63 -7.99 -16.09
N LYS A 69 10.33 -7.68 -16.08
CA LYS A 69 9.83 -6.35 -16.49
C LYS A 69 10.61 -5.28 -15.74
N VAL A 70 11.14 -4.27 -16.44
CA VAL A 70 11.89 -3.18 -15.80
C VAL A 70 10.95 -2.03 -15.53
N HIS A 71 10.97 -1.49 -14.31
CA HIS A 71 10.15 -0.32 -13.97
C HIS A 71 10.61 0.91 -14.77
N ALA A 72 9.70 1.81 -15.15
CA ALA A 72 9.99 2.98 -15.98
C ALA A 72 11.10 3.88 -15.40
N THR A 73 11.18 3.96 -14.06
CA THR A 73 12.22 4.73 -13.34
C THR A 73 13.59 4.04 -13.28
N GLY A 74 13.71 2.81 -13.79
CA GLY A 74 14.91 1.97 -13.71
C GLY A 74 15.19 1.38 -12.32
N LYS A 75 14.45 1.81 -11.29
CA LYS A 75 14.53 1.31 -9.92
C LYS A 75 13.54 0.14 -9.76
N GLY A 76 14.08 -1.08 -9.75
CA GLY A 76 13.34 -2.31 -9.48
C GLY A 76 13.59 -2.88 -8.08
N CYS A 77 12.71 -3.78 -7.62
CA CYS A 77 12.86 -4.47 -6.35
C CYS A 77 13.68 -5.77 -6.45
N ILE A 78 13.86 -6.33 -7.64
CA ILE A 78 14.63 -7.58 -7.80
C ILE A 78 16.13 -7.29 -7.71
N ASN A 79 16.82 -7.96 -6.78
CA ASN A 79 18.27 -7.87 -6.62
C ASN A 79 19.00 -8.72 -7.68
N LYS A 80 20.32 -8.85 -7.56
CA LYS A 80 21.15 -9.64 -8.49
C LYS A 80 20.89 -11.15 -8.40
N ASP A 81 20.43 -11.62 -7.25
CA ASP A 81 20.15 -13.03 -6.96
C ASP A 81 18.71 -13.42 -7.31
N GLY A 82 17.95 -12.53 -7.95
CA GLY A 82 16.53 -12.77 -8.29
C GLY A 82 15.56 -12.59 -7.13
N VAL A 83 16.03 -12.15 -5.96
CA VAL A 83 15.22 -11.97 -4.74
C VAL A 83 14.62 -10.56 -4.69
N CYS A 84 13.33 -10.48 -4.35
CA CYS A 84 12.65 -9.22 -4.12
C CYS A 84 13.16 -8.56 -2.82
N THR A 85 13.82 -7.42 -2.91
CA THR A 85 14.31 -6.66 -1.74
C THR A 85 13.17 -6.13 -0.86
N ALA A 86 11.95 -6.05 -1.39
CA ALA A 86 10.75 -5.73 -0.61
C ALA A 86 10.17 -6.95 0.12
N ARG A 87 10.80 -8.14 0.00
CA ARG A 87 10.45 -9.40 0.68
C ARG A 87 9.10 -9.98 0.25
N PHE A 88 8.83 -9.93 -1.05
CA PHE A 88 7.71 -10.63 -1.66
C PHE A 88 8.16 -11.94 -2.34
N PRO A 89 7.33 -12.99 -2.36
CA PRO A 89 6.02 -13.11 -1.69
C PRO A 89 6.19 -13.18 -0.15
N ARG A 90 5.24 -12.59 0.59
CA ARG A 90 5.20 -12.70 2.04
C ARG A 90 4.52 -13.99 2.48
N GLU A 91 4.87 -14.45 3.68
CA GLU A 91 4.20 -15.56 4.33
C GLU A 91 2.71 -15.24 4.58
N VAL A 92 1.86 -16.24 4.36
CA VAL A 92 0.41 -16.14 4.52
C VAL A 92 -0.04 -16.89 5.78
N PHE A 93 -0.98 -16.29 6.50
CA PHE A 93 -1.56 -16.85 7.73
C PHE A 93 -3.08 -16.84 7.63
N MET A 94 -3.71 -18.00 7.70
CA MET A 94 -5.17 -18.10 7.55
C MET A 94 -5.96 -17.49 8.71
N LYS A 95 -5.33 -17.40 9.88
CA LYS A 95 -5.85 -16.82 11.13
C LYS A 95 -4.74 -16.06 11.83
N THR A 96 -5.12 -15.06 12.63
CA THR A 96 -4.16 -14.37 13.50
C THR A 96 -3.74 -15.33 14.62
N THR A 97 -2.44 -15.53 14.78
CA THR A 97 -1.87 -16.42 15.81
C THR A 97 -0.78 -15.71 16.59
N VAL A 98 -0.53 -16.20 17.80
CA VAL A 98 0.58 -15.77 18.64
C VAL A 98 1.57 -16.92 18.73
N ASP A 99 2.83 -16.66 18.39
CA ASP A 99 3.91 -17.61 18.59
C ASP A 99 4.09 -17.85 20.09
N PRO A 100 3.94 -19.09 20.59
CA PRO A 100 4.00 -19.38 22.02
C PRO A 100 5.39 -19.19 22.63
N LYS A 101 6.47 -19.22 21.83
CA LYS A 101 7.85 -19.06 22.30
C LYS A 101 8.27 -17.60 22.28
N THR A 102 7.93 -16.87 21.23
CA THR A 102 8.42 -15.50 21.00
C THR A 102 7.40 -14.43 21.36
N GLY A 103 6.13 -14.80 21.53
CA GLY A 103 5.00 -13.87 21.66
C GLY A 103 4.65 -13.14 20.36
N HIS A 104 5.35 -13.41 19.24
CA HIS A 104 5.15 -12.71 17.98
C HIS A 104 3.73 -12.94 17.45
N ILE A 105 3.05 -11.84 17.13
CA ILE A 105 1.71 -11.88 16.56
C ILE A 105 1.83 -11.96 15.04
N ASN A 106 1.44 -13.09 14.48
CA ASN A 106 1.27 -13.28 13.05
C ASN A 106 -0.15 -12.89 12.69
N LEU A 107 -0.32 -11.74 12.02
CA LEU A 107 -1.64 -11.28 11.60
C LEU A 107 -2.18 -12.16 10.47
N LYS A 108 -3.51 -12.38 10.46
CA LYS A 108 -4.19 -13.04 9.36
C LYS A 108 -3.86 -12.34 8.03
N LYS A 109 -3.31 -13.09 7.09
CA LYS A 109 -2.93 -12.64 5.75
C LYS A 109 -3.21 -13.74 4.74
N ARG A 110 -4.03 -13.45 3.73
CA ARG A 110 -4.38 -14.42 2.67
C ARG A 110 -3.69 -14.14 1.34
N GLU A 111 -3.20 -12.92 1.15
CA GLU A 111 -2.56 -12.47 -0.09
C GLU A 111 -1.06 -12.25 0.14
N SER A 112 -0.21 -13.06 -0.48
CA SER A 112 1.25 -12.95 -0.30
C SER A 112 1.85 -11.69 -0.92
N SER A 113 1.15 -11.08 -1.89
CA SER A 113 1.61 -9.96 -2.70
C SER A 113 1.11 -8.59 -2.22
N ILE A 114 0.49 -8.51 -1.03
CA ILE A 114 0.04 -7.25 -0.42
C ILE A 114 0.70 -7.10 0.96
N ASN A 115 0.77 -5.87 1.49
CA ASN A 115 1.11 -5.60 2.90
C ASN A 115 0.04 -6.16 3.85
N ASP A 116 0.34 -6.22 5.14
CA ASP A 116 -0.67 -6.58 6.13
C ASP A 116 -1.60 -5.39 6.34
N VAL A 117 -2.89 -5.63 6.10
CA VAL A 117 -3.93 -4.61 6.13
C VAL A 117 -4.72 -4.74 7.41
N SER A 118 -4.94 -3.60 8.08
CA SER A 118 -5.87 -3.51 9.21
C SER A 118 -7.11 -2.72 8.77
N PRO A 119 -8.30 -3.36 8.71
CA PRO A 119 -9.53 -2.67 8.31
C PRO A 119 -9.81 -1.41 9.12
N THR A 120 -9.54 -1.43 10.43
CA THR A 120 -9.71 -0.27 11.32
C THR A 120 -8.77 0.87 10.94
N VAL A 121 -7.49 0.58 10.73
CA VAL A 121 -6.50 1.62 10.37
C VAL A 121 -6.79 2.18 8.98
N VAL A 122 -7.23 1.34 8.04
CA VAL A 122 -7.66 1.77 6.70
C VAL A 122 -8.91 2.64 6.77
N ALA A 123 -9.90 2.27 7.59
CA ALA A 123 -11.11 3.06 7.76
C ALA A 123 -10.80 4.47 8.27
N SER A 124 -9.91 4.58 9.27
CA SER A 124 -9.54 5.86 9.86
C SER A 124 -8.63 6.71 8.97
N ASN A 125 -7.55 6.13 8.44
CA ASN A 125 -6.50 6.91 7.75
C ASN A 125 -6.67 6.96 6.22
N ARG A 126 -7.53 6.10 5.66
CA ARG A 126 -7.84 6.04 4.21
C ARG A 126 -6.60 5.98 3.32
N CYS A 127 -5.53 5.32 3.80
CA CYS A 127 -4.24 5.24 3.14
C CYS A 127 -3.70 3.80 3.10
N ASN A 128 -2.61 3.58 2.37
CA ASN A 128 -1.92 2.29 2.36
C ASN A 128 -1.39 1.95 3.75
N THR A 129 -1.68 0.75 4.24
CA THR A 129 -1.27 0.29 5.58
C THR A 129 -0.26 -0.86 5.47
N ASP A 130 0.67 -0.91 6.43
CA ASP A 130 1.59 -2.03 6.65
C ASP A 130 1.65 -2.32 8.15
N ALA A 131 0.75 -3.19 8.61
CA ALA A 131 0.61 -3.53 10.02
C ALA A 131 1.55 -4.67 10.41
N ARG A 132 2.54 -4.41 11.28
CA ARG A 132 3.51 -5.42 11.69
C ARG A 132 3.72 -5.45 13.20
N CYS A 133 3.85 -6.66 13.75
CA CYS A 133 4.25 -6.88 15.14
C CYS A 133 5.75 -6.56 15.32
N LEU A 134 6.07 -5.65 16.26
CA LEU A 134 7.44 -5.22 16.56
C LEU A 134 7.80 -5.54 18.01
N LEU A 135 8.03 -6.81 18.31
CA LEU A 135 8.39 -7.27 19.67
C LEU A 135 9.90 -7.31 19.96
N SER A 136 10.71 -6.60 19.17
CA SER A 136 12.15 -6.50 19.38
C SER A 136 12.58 -5.05 19.39
N GLY A 137 13.38 -4.66 20.40
CA GLY A 137 13.96 -3.32 20.49
C GLY A 137 14.76 -2.93 19.25
N THR A 138 15.46 -3.89 18.61
CA THR A 138 16.17 -3.67 17.35
C THR A 138 15.21 -3.34 16.21
N SER A 139 14.11 -4.08 16.10
CA SER A 139 13.07 -3.84 15.08
C SER A 139 12.40 -2.48 15.29
N VAL A 140 12.06 -2.14 16.54
CA VAL A 140 11.48 -0.83 16.88
C VAL A 140 12.45 0.29 16.54
N LYS A 141 13.72 0.19 16.98
CA LYS A 141 14.75 1.20 16.69
C LYS A 141 14.96 1.40 15.20
N ALA A 142 14.97 0.31 14.42
CA ALA A 142 15.10 0.38 12.97
C ALA A 142 13.90 1.08 12.31
N VAL A 143 12.68 0.77 12.73
CA VAL A 143 11.46 1.40 12.19
C VAL A 143 11.39 2.87 12.56
N VAL A 144 11.63 3.22 13.83
CA VAL A 144 11.65 4.61 14.28
C VAL A 144 12.70 5.41 13.52
N GLY A 145 13.94 4.89 13.40
CA GLY A 145 15.00 5.54 12.64
C GLY A 145 14.63 5.75 11.17
N TYR A 146 13.99 4.76 10.54
CA TYR A 146 13.51 4.89 9.16
C TYR A 146 12.43 5.97 9.01
N VAL A 147 11.45 6.00 9.91
CA VAL A 147 10.39 7.01 9.90
C VAL A 147 10.97 8.40 10.15
N THR A 148 11.90 8.54 11.09
CA THR A 148 12.61 9.80 11.35
C THR A 148 13.43 10.25 10.14
N ASP A 149 14.20 9.37 9.50
CA ASP A 149 14.91 9.69 8.24
C ASP A 149 13.94 10.15 7.16
N TYR A 150 12.76 9.53 7.09
CA TYR A 150 11.75 9.92 6.12
C TYR A 150 11.13 11.30 6.40
N ILE A 151 10.77 11.58 7.66
CA ILE A 151 10.18 12.87 8.06
C ILE A 151 11.22 14.00 7.98
N SER A 152 12.47 13.69 8.31
CA SER A 152 13.58 14.66 8.28
C SER A 152 14.21 14.84 6.90
N LYS A 153 13.80 14.06 5.89
CA LYS A 153 14.22 14.31 4.50
C LYS A 153 13.87 15.73 4.12
N GLY A 154 14.89 16.46 3.68
CA GLY A 154 14.74 17.85 3.24
C GLY A 154 13.61 17.98 2.22
N TRP A 155 12.85 19.05 2.35
CA TRP A 155 11.78 19.39 1.41
C TRP A 155 12.33 19.47 -0.02
N LEU A 156 11.46 19.24 -1.00
CA LEU A 156 11.78 19.56 -2.38
C LEU A 156 12.26 21.00 -2.45
N LYS A 157 13.32 21.24 -3.23
CA LYS A 157 13.81 22.62 -3.41
C LYS A 157 12.70 23.42 -4.08
N THR A 158 12.51 24.68 -3.67
CA THR A 158 11.40 25.53 -4.13
C THR A 158 11.27 25.56 -5.66
N HIS A 159 12.39 25.60 -6.40
CA HIS A 159 12.37 25.57 -7.86
C HIS A 159 11.77 24.27 -8.45
N GLN A 160 11.94 23.12 -7.78
CA GLN A 160 11.35 21.85 -8.22
C GLN A 160 9.84 21.84 -8.03
N VAL A 161 9.35 22.47 -6.96
CA VAL A 161 7.92 22.65 -6.71
C VAL A 161 7.32 23.54 -7.80
N PHE A 162 7.94 24.69 -8.08
CA PHE A 162 7.46 25.58 -9.15
C PHE A 162 7.49 24.92 -10.53
N GLN A 163 8.55 24.17 -10.84
CA GLN A 163 8.64 23.42 -12.09
C GLN A 163 7.51 22.40 -12.21
N ALA A 164 7.25 21.62 -11.16
CA ALA A 164 6.18 20.61 -11.18
C ALA A 164 4.78 21.24 -11.34
N THR A 165 4.53 22.38 -10.69
CA THR A 165 3.28 23.14 -10.86
C THR A 165 3.15 23.66 -12.28
N TYR A 166 4.22 24.23 -12.83
CA TYR A 166 4.25 24.72 -14.22
C TYR A 166 4.03 23.60 -15.23
N ASP A 167 4.74 22.49 -15.11
CA ASP A 167 4.60 21.32 -15.99
C ASP A 167 3.17 20.76 -15.94
N SER A 168 2.56 20.73 -14.75
CA SER A 168 1.17 20.32 -14.57
C SER A 168 0.20 21.28 -15.25
N PHE A 169 0.45 22.59 -15.17
CA PHE A 169 -0.36 23.60 -15.85
C PHE A 169 -0.27 23.44 -17.38
N VAL A 170 0.94 23.44 -17.94
CA VAL A 170 1.16 23.31 -19.40
C VAL A 170 0.57 22.01 -19.94
N LYS A 171 0.72 20.90 -19.22
CA LYS A 171 0.17 19.60 -19.66
C LYS A 171 -1.35 19.59 -19.74
N ASN A 172 -2.02 20.40 -18.91
CA ASN A 172 -3.48 20.49 -18.85
C ASN A 172 -4.04 21.76 -19.51
N GLU A 173 -3.20 22.58 -20.14
CA GLU A 173 -3.59 23.83 -20.82
C GLU A 173 -4.76 23.61 -21.80
N LYS A 174 -4.68 22.54 -22.61
CA LYS A 174 -5.74 22.16 -23.56
C LYS A 174 -7.06 21.71 -22.92
N VAL A 175 -7.05 21.32 -21.64
CA VAL A 175 -8.27 20.95 -20.89
C VAL A 175 -8.94 22.22 -20.34
N LEU A 176 -8.14 23.23 -19.97
CA LEU A 176 -8.63 24.53 -19.50
C LEU A 176 -9.21 25.36 -20.65
N ASP A 177 -8.60 25.34 -21.85
CA ASP A 177 -9.13 26.06 -23.01
C ASP A 177 -10.52 25.56 -23.45
N LYS A 178 -10.76 24.25 -23.41
CA LYS A 178 -12.08 23.67 -23.73
C LYS A 178 -13.18 24.11 -22.77
N SER A 179 -12.85 24.35 -21.50
CA SER A 179 -13.81 24.86 -20.52
C SER A 179 -14.16 26.34 -20.71
N ASN A 180 -13.34 27.08 -21.46
CA ASN A 180 -13.60 28.49 -21.81
C ASN A 180 -14.34 28.65 -23.15
N GLU A 181 -14.31 27.66 -24.04
CA GLU A 181 -15.05 27.67 -25.32
C GLU A 181 -16.50 27.19 -25.19
N GLU A 182 -16.86 26.49 -24.11
CA GLU A 182 -18.22 26.02 -23.84
C GLU A 182 -19.08 27.01 -23.02
N ARG A 183 -18.64 28.28 -22.88
CA ARG A 183 -19.32 29.32 -22.10
C ARG A 183 -19.75 30.54 -22.91
#